data_AF-A0A972G6Y8-F1
#
_entry.id   AF-A0A972G6Y8-F1
#
_cell.length_a   1.000
_cell.length_b   1.000
_cell.length_c   1.000
_cell.angle_alpha   90.00
_cell.angle_beta   90.00
_cell.angle_gamma   90.00
#
_symmetry.space_group_name_H-M   'P 1'
#
loop_
_entity.id
_entity.type
_entity.pdbx_description
1 polymer ?
#
loop_
_entity_poly.entity_id
_entity_poly.type
_entity_poly.pdbx_seq_one_letter_code
_entity_poly.pdbx_strand_id
1 'polypeptide(L)'
;MRGFASLLAALAVIGLGYWAYHQNILTQHSIREVEQLQRQIGVERERLSVLRAEWAYLNRPDRLRELADLNFERLGLMPMTPEHFGDVHQVVYPTLLDQLIDEALIDSASSPEMLP
;
A
#
# COMPACT_ATOMS: atom_id res chain seq x y z
N MET A 1 -46.99 -41.69 25.34
CA MET A 1 -46.65 -40.54 24.46
C MET A 1 -45.81 -39.46 25.17
N ARG A 2 -46.12 -39.06 26.41
CA ARG A 2 -45.42 -37.97 27.12
C ARG A 2 -43.91 -38.19 27.32
N GLY A 3 -43.47 -39.39 27.73
CA GLY A 3 -42.04 -39.68 27.94
C GLY A 3 -41.19 -39.65 26.66
N PHE A 4 -41.77 -40.02 25.52
CA PHE A 4 -41.08 -39.97 24.23
C PHE A 4 -40.83 -38.51 23.80
N ALA A 5 -41.83 -37.63 24.00
CA ALA A 5 -41.70 -36.21 23.74
C ALA A 5 -40.65 -35.55 24.67
N SER A 6 -40.59 -35.94 25.95
CA SER A 6 -39.58 -35.44 26.89
C SER A 6 -38.15 -35.85 26.51
N LEU A 7 -37.96 -37.10 26.06
CA LEU A 7 -36.67 -37.59 25.56
C LEU A 7 -36.21 -36.83 24.31
N LEU A 8 -37.15 -36.59 23.39
CA LEU A 8 -36.87 -35.85 22.16
C LEU A 8 -36.50 -34.38 22.46
N ALA A 9 -37.20 -33.75 23.41
CA ALA A 9 -36.87 -32.40 23.87
C ALA A 9 -35.50 -32.34 24.55
N ALA A 10 -35.15 -33.33 25.39
CA ALA A 10 -33.84 -33.38 26.03
C ALA A 10 -32.71 -33.53 25.00
N LEU A 11 -32.88 -34.40 24.01
CA LEU A 11 -31.94 -34.55 22.89
C LEU A 11 -31.81 -33.27 22.06
N ALA A 12 -32.92 -32.58 21.80
CA ALA A 12 -32.90 -31.31 21.09
C ALA A 12 -32.11 -30.23 21.85
N VAL A 13 -32.28 -30.14 23.18
CA VAL A 13 -31.52 -29.20 24.01
C VAL A 13 -30.03 -29.53 24.02
N ILE A 14 -29.66 -30.80 24.15
CA ILE A 14 -28.26 -31.25 24.08
C ILE A 14 -27.64 -30.92 22.71
N GLY A 15 -28.38 -31.18 21.62
CA GLY A 15 -27.95 -30.84 20.27
C GLY A 15 -27.75 -29.34 20.05
N LEU A 16 -28.65 -28.50 20.60
CA LEU A 16 -28.51 -27.04 20.55
C LEU A 16 -27.31 -26.55 21.36
N GLY A 17 -27.05 -27.13 22.53
CA GLY A 17 -25.87 -26.81 23.33
C GLY A 17 -24.57 -27.15 22.60
N TYR A 18 -24.52 -28.32 21.94
CA TYR A 18 -23.39 -28.71 21.11
C TYR A 18 -23.21 -27.79 19.90
N TRP A 19 -24.29 -27.45 19.19
CA TRP A 19 -24.24 -26.56 18.04
C TRP A 19 -23.78 -25.14 18.40
N ALA A 20 -24.27 -24.59 19.50
CA ALA A 20 -23.85 -23.27 20.00
C ALA A 20 -22.35 -23.22 20.37
N TYR A 21 -21.83 -24.32 20.96
CA TYR A 21 -20.41 -24.43 21.28
C TYR A 21 -19.54 -24.58 20.02
N HIS A 22 -20.00 -25.40 19.07
CA HIS A 22 -19.27 -25.64 17.81
C HIS A 22 -19.12 -24.36 16.98
N GLN A 23 -20.16 -23.53 16.93
CA GLN A 23 -20.14 -22.28 16.15
C GLN A 23 -19.08 -21.29 16.62
N ASN A 24 -18.70 -21.36 17.91
CA ASN A 24 -17.66 -20.51 18.48
C ASN A 24 -16.25 -20.87 17.96
N ILE A 25 -16.02 -22.13 17.56
CA ILE A 25 -14.68 -22.63 17.20
C ILE A 25 -14.19 -22.04 15.87
N LEU A 26 -15.08 -21.88 14.88
CA LEU A 26 -14.71 -21.37 13.56
C LEU A 26 -14.37 -19.88 13.60
N THR A 27 -15.11 -19.09 14.39
CA THR A 27 -14.88 -17.65 14.52
C THR A 27 -13.58 -17.33 15.25
N GLN A 28 -13.25 -18.10 16.29
CA GLN A 28 -12.01 -17.88 17.04
C GLN A 28 -10.75 -18.27 16.26
N HIS A 29 -10.85 -19.12 15.26
CA HIS A 29 -9.68 -19.49 14.45
C HIS A 29 -9.27 -18.36 13.50
N SER A 30 -10.24 -17.76 12.80
CA SER A 30 -9.96 -16.65 11.88
C SER A 30 -9.47 -15.39 12.60
N ILE A 31 -10.02 -15.09 13.78
CA ILE A 31 -9.55 -13.97 14.62
C ILE A 31 -8.07 -14.16 14.99
N ARG A 32 -7.69 -15.35 15.45
CA ARG A 32 -6.29 -15.65 15.82
C ARG A 32 -5.33 -15.56 14.64
N GLU A 33 -5.77 -15.97 13.45
CA GLU A 33 -4.98 -15.89 12.23
C GLU A 33 -4.75 -14.44 11.80
N VAL A 34 -5.79 -13.61 11.84
CA VAL A 34 -5.68 -12.16 11.58
C VAL A 34 -4.74 -11.48 12.57
N GLU A 35 -4.85 -11.80 13.87
CA GLU A 35 -3.95 -11.26 14.91
C GLU A 35 -2.49 -11.69 14.71
N GLN A 36 -2.25 -12.93 14.27
CA GLN A 36 -0.89 -13.38 13.91
C GLN A 36 -0.36 -12.61 12.70
N LEU A 37 -1.16 -12.47 11.65
CA LEU A 37 -0.74 -11.78 10.44
C LEU A 37 -0.47 -10.30 10.69
N GLN A 38 -1.30 -9.62 11.49
CA GLN A 38 -1.07 -8.23 11.87
C GLN A 38 0.22 -8.04 12.65
N ARG A 39 0.55 -8.98 13.56
CA ARG A 39 1.84 -8.95 14.26
C ARG A 39 3.02 -9.12 13.31
N GLN A 40 2.93 -10.06 12.37
CA GLN A 40 3.97 -10.25 11.36
C GLN A 40 4.15 -9.00 10.49
N ILE A 41 3.05 -8.38 10.04
CA ILE A 41 3.08 -7.12 9.30
C ILE A 41 3.75 -6.01 10.12
N GLY A 42 3.47 -5.93 11.42
CA GLY A 42 4.10 -4.96 12.32
C GLY A 42 5.63 -5.11 12.33
N VAL A 43 6.12 -6.33 12.51
CA VAL A 43 7.56 -6.64 12.51
C VAL A 43 8.22 -6.29 11.18
N GLU A 44 7.61 -6.66 10.05
CA GLU A 44 8.20 -6.33 8.74
C GLU A 44 8.19 -4.83 8.45
N ARG A 45 7.17 -4.09 8.92
CA ARG A 45 7.14 -2.63 8.78
C ARG A 45 8.26 -1.94 9.57
N GLU A 46 8.58 -2.45 10.75
CA GLU A 46 9.71 -1.95 11.54
C GLU A 46 11.05 -2.17 10.81
N ARG A 47 11.24 -3.37 10.23
CA ARG A 47 12.43 -3.64 9.40
C ARG A 47 12.52 -2.70 8.21
N LEU A 48 11.40 -2.47 7.53
CA LEU A 48 11.34 -1.51 6.43
C LEU A 48 11.64 -0.08 6.88
N SER A 49 11.26 0.34 8.09
CA SER A 49 11.60 1.69 8.56
C SER A 49 13.10 1.85 8.78
N VAL A 50 13.76 0.82 9.33
CA VAL A 50 15.23 0.80 9.48
C VAL A 50 15.91 0.86 8.12
N LEU A 51 15.52 0.00 7.17
CA LEU A 51 16.11 -0.02 5.83
C LEU A 51 15.93 1.30 5.08
N ARG A 52 14.77 1.97 5.23
CA ARG A 52 14.56 3.31 4.65
C ARG A 52 15.47 4.35 5.28
N ALA A 53 15.72 4.27 6.58
CA ALA A 53 16.65 5.18 7.26
C ALA A 53 18.09 4.94 6.80
N GLU A 54 18.51 3.68 6.66
CA GLU A 54 19.82 3.31 6.11
C GLU A 54 19.96 3.80 4.66
N TRP A 55 18.95 3.59 3.83
CA TRP A 55 18.95 4.08 2.46
C TRP A 55 19.06 5.61 2.40
N ALA A 56 18.30 6.32 3.23
CA ALA A 56 18.36 7.78 3.31
C ALA A 56 19.76 8.26 3.76
N TYR A 57 20.39 7.55 4.70
CA TYR A 57 21.73 7.85 5.16
C TYR A 57 22.81 7.59 4.08
N LEU A 58 22.67 6.51 3.31
CA LEU A 58 23.58 6.20 2.20
C LEU A 58 23.40 7.17 1.02
N ASN A 59 22.16 7.61 0.75
CA ASN A 59 21.85 8.52 -0.35
C ASN A 59 21.90 10.00 0.03
N ARG A 60 22.48 10.35 1.18
CA ARG A 60 22.63 11.75 1.57
C ARG A 60 23.53 12.47 0.55
N PRO A 61 23.06 13.53 -0.13
CA PRO A 61 23.78 14.14 -1.25
C PRO A 61 25.12 14.75 -0.85
N ASP A 62 25.24 15.29 0.37
CA ASP A 62 26.50 15.82 0.90
C ASP A 62 27.57 14.73 0.99
N ARG A 63 27.19 13.56 1.52
CA ARG A 63 28.08 12.41 1.68
C ARG A 63 28.47 11.82 0.33
N LEU A 64 27.51 11.71 -0.59
CA LEU A 64 27.78 11.23 -1.94
C LEU A 64 28.77 12.15 -2.68
N ARG A 65 28.65 13.47 -2.52
CA ARG A 65 29.63 14.44 -3.05
C ARG A 65 31.00 14.22 -2.45
N GLU A 66 31.11 14.15 -1.13
CA GLU A 66 32.39 13.89 -0.44
C GLU A 66 33.04 12.57 -0.92
N LEU A 67 32.25 11.50 -1.05
CA LEU A 67 32.74 10.22 -1.57
C LEU A 67 33.15 10.28 -3.04
N ALA A 68 32.45 11.04 -3.87
CA ALA A 68 32.80 11.26 -5.27
C ALA A 68 34.11 12.03 -5.40
N ASP A 69 34.30 13.07 -4.59
CA ASP A 69 35.53 13.87 -4.54
C ASP A 69 36.72 13.02 -4.07
N LEU A 70 36.54 12.20 -3.03
CA LEU A 70 37.58 11.29 -2.54
C LEU A 70 37.97 10.21 -3.56
N ASN A 71 37.06 9.83 -4.46
CA ASN A 71 37.31 8.82 -5.50
C ASN A 71 37.42 9.43 -6.90
N PHE A 72 37.75 10.73 -7.00
CA PHE A 72 37.73 11.47 -8.26
C PHE A 72 38.62 10.86 -9.33
N GLU A 73 39.83 10.38 -8.97
CA GLU A 73 40.75 9.75 -9.93
C GLU A 73 40.14 8.55 -10.67
N ARG A 74 39.23 7.81 -10.02
CA ARG A 74 38.56 6.64 -10.60
C ARG A 74 37.24 7.00 -11.26
N LEU A 75 36.47 7.89 -10.64
CA LEU A 75 35.10 8.17 -11.04
C LEU A 75 34.99 9.30 -12.07
N GLY A 76 35.91 10.27 -12.06
CA GLY A 76 35.91 11.42 -12.98
C GLY A 76 34.65 12.27 -12.94
N LEU A 77 33.89 12.21 -11.84
CA LEU A 77 32.60 12.89 -11.71
C LEU A 77 32.81 14.37 -11.39
N MET A 78 32.21 15.24 -12.19
CA MET A 78 32.17 16.68 -11.94
C MET A 78 30.77 17.10 -11.46
N PRO A 79 30.65 18.20 -10.70
CA PRO A 79 29.36 18.76 -10.31
C PRO A 79 28.50 19.01 -11.56
N MET A 80 27.25 18.55 -11.53
CA MET A 80 26.31 18.88 -12.61
C MET A 80 25.99 20.37 -12.59
N THR A 81 26.31 21.04 -13.70
CA THR A 81 25.83 22.40 -13.98
C THR A 81 24.50 22.35 -14.73
N PRO A 82 23.68 23.42 -14.68
CA PRO A 82 22.41 23.50 -15.40
C PRO A 82 22.53 23.21 -16.91
N GLU A 83 23.68 23.52 -17.51
CA GLU A 83 23.92 23.27 -18.94
C GLU A 83 23.94 21.77 -19.31
N HIS A 84 24.12 20.87 -18.34
CA HIS A 84 24.14 19.42 -18.57
C HIS A 84 22.74 18.78 -18.69
N PHE A 85 21.68 19.49 -18.28
CA PHE A 85 20.30 18.95 -18.25
C PHE A 85 19.58 19.06 -19.60
N GLY A 86 20.17 19.73 -20.59
CA GLY A 86 19.57 19.97 -21.90
C GLY A 86 19.16 21.43 -22.08
N ASP A 87 18.98 21.82 -23.34
CA ASP A 87 18.57 23.18 -23.69
C ASP A 87 17.07 23.35 -23.41
N VAL A 88 16.65 24.54 -22.96
CA VAL A 88 15.23 24.90 -22.79
C VAL A 88 14.46 24.67 -24.08
N HIS A 89 15.11 24.80 -25.24
CA HIS A 89 14.53 24.52 -26.55
C HIS A 89 14.22 23.04 -26.83
N GLN A 90 14.71 22.11 -26.00
CA GLN A 90 14.45 20.67 -26.10
C GLN A 90 13.24 20.24 -25.25
N VAL A 91 12.70 21.14 -24.43
CA VAL A 91 11.49 20.89 -23.66
C VAL A 91 10.27 21.08 -24.56
N VAL A 92 9.56 19.99 -24.85
CA VAL A 92 8.29 20.06 -25.58
C VAL A 92 7.25 20.74 -24.68
N TYR A 93 6.81 21.93 -25.07
CA TYR A 93 5.69 22.59 -24.42
C TYR A 93 4.38 22.07 -25.02
N PRO A 94 3.34 21.83 -24.19
CA PRO A 94 2.02 21.49 -24.70
C PRO A 94 1.57 22.56 -25.69
N THR A 95 1.06 22.15 -26.84
CA THR A 95 0.52 23.13 -27.80
C THR A 95 -0.79 23.71 -27.25
N LEU A 96 -1.17 24.91 -27.72
CA LEU A 96 -2.47 25.50 -27.35
C LEU A 96 -3.64 24.58 -27.70
N LEU A 97 -3.49 23.75 -28.75
CA LEU A 97 -4.50 22.77 -29.12
C LEU A 97 -4.62 21.64 -28.08
N ASP A 98 -3.48 21.14 -27.57
CA ASP A 98 -3.46 20.12 -26.52
C ASP A 98 -4.10 20.65 -25.22
N GLN A 99 -3.80 21.91 -24.87
CA GLN A 99 -4.36 22.56 -23.68
C GLN A 99 -5.89 22.73 -23.77
N LEU A 100 -6.40 23.12 -24.94
CA LEU A 100 -7.85 23.25 -25.17
C LEU A 100 -8.57 21.91 -25.18
N ILE A 101 -7.92 20.85 -25.69
CA ILE A 101 -8.45 19.49 -25.67
C ILE A 101 -8.53 18.98 -24.23
N ASP A 102 -7.48 19.15 -23.44
CA ASP A 102 -7.45 18.75 -22.03
C ASP A 102 -8.49 19.51 -21.19
N GLU A 103 -8.62 20.81 -21.38
CA GLU A 103 -9.62 21.63 -20.69
C GLU A 103 -11.05 21.21 -21.06
N ALA A 104 -11.33 20.94 -22.34
CA ALA A 104 -12.62 20.45 -22.80
C ALA A 104 -12.92 19.03 -22.29
N LEU A 105 -11.91 18.16 -22.19
CA LEU A 105 -12.04 16.82 -21.61
C LEU A 105 -12.32 16.87 -20.10
N ILE A 106 -11.66 17.77 -19.37
CA ILE A 106 -11.87 17.97 -17.93
C ILE A 106 -13.26 18.54 -17.67
N ASP A 107 -13.70 19.52 -18.47
CA ASP A 107 -15.02 20.14 -18.35
C ASP A 107 -16.15 19.14 -18.70
N SER A 108 -15.93 18.31 -19.74
CA SER A 108 -16.83 17.22 -20.12
C SER A 108 -16.88 16.07 -19.10
N ALA A 109 -15.77 15.75 -18.42
CA ALA A 109 -15.73 14.70 -17.41
C ALA A 109 -16.24 15.15 -16.03
N SER A 110 -16.23 16.46 -15.76
CA SER A 110 -16.71 17.08 -14.53
C SER A 110 -18.20 17.41 -14.56
N SER A 111 -18.79 17.47 -15.76
CA SER A 111 -20.23 17.56 -15.97
C SER A 111 -20.86 16.18 -15.79
N PRO A 112 -21.79 15.97 -14.83
CA PRO A 112 -22.62 14.78 -14.87
C PRO A 112 -23.51 14.91 -16.10
N GLU A 113 -23.22 14.14 -17.15
CA GLU A 113 -24.20 13.89 -18.21
C GLU A 113 -25.48 13.39 -17.54
N MET A 114 -26.44 14.30 -17.33
CA MET A 114 -27.85 13.97 -17.35
C MET A 114 -28.13 13.49 -18.78
N LEU A 115 -27.85 12.20 -19.01
CA LEU A 115 -28.39 11.46 -20.12
C LEU A 115 -29.92 11.61 -20.08
N PRO A 116 -30.58 12.07 -21.16
CA PRO A 116 -32.02 11.90 -21.28
C PRO A 116 -32.39 10.40 -21.34
#